data_AF-A0A261D532-F1
#
_entry.id   AF-A0A261D532-F1
#
_cell.length_a   1.000
_cell.length_b   1.000
_cell.length_c   1.000
_cell.angle_alpha   90.00
_cell.angle_beta   90.00
_cell.angle_gamma   90.00
#
_symmetry.space_group_name_H-M   'P 1'
#
loop_
_entity.id
_entity.type
_entity.pdbx_description
1 polymer ?
#
loop_
_entity_poly.entity_id
_entity_poly.type
_entity_poly.pdbx_seq_one_letter_code
_entity_poly.pdbx_strand_id
1 'polypeptide(L)' 'MVPKVRIEIAVDDPDVETILNTVVDTARTGRIGDGKIWVIPLQTVQRVRPVADP' A
#
# COMPACT_ATOMS: atom_id res chain seq x y z
N MET A 1 2.40 6.47 -23.43
CA MET A 1 2.09 6.13 -22.01
C MET A 1 3.42 6.05 -21.26
N VAL A 2 3.54 6.71 -20.10
CA VAL A 2 4.69 6.48 -19.21
C VAL A 2 4.41 5.18 -18.44
N PRO A 3 5.30 4.16 -18.48
CA PRO A 3 5.13 2.95 -17.70
C PRO A 3 4.91 3.26 -16.21
N LYS A 4 3.96 2.57 -15.59
CA LYS A 4 3.64 2.73 -14.15
C LYS A 4 3.71 1.38 -13.47
N VAL A 5 4.24 1.39 -12.25
CA VAL A 5 4.20 0.25 -11.33
C VAL A 5 2.96 0.42 -10.46
N ARG A 6 2.22 -0.67 -10.27
CA ARG A 6 1.14 -0.75 -9.28
C ARG A 6 1.64 -1.54 -8.09
N ILE A 7 1.49 -0.96 -6.90
CA ILE A 7 1.84 -1.59 -5.63
C ILE A 7 0.52 -1.74 -4.85
N GLU A 8 0.31 -2.91 -4.26
CA GLU A 8 -0.80 -3.16 -3.35
C GLU A 8 -0.24 -3.60 -2.00
N ILE A 9 -0.69 -2.96 -0.93
CA ILE A 9 -0.19 -3.17 0.43
C ILE A 9 -1.41 -3.37 1.33
N ALA A 10 -1.53 -4.53 1.95
CA ALA A 10 -2.47 -4.76 3.04
C ALA A 10 -1.76 -4.44 4.36
N VAL A 11 -2.38 -3.60 5.16
CA VAL A 11 -1.86 -3.13 6.45
C VAL A 11 -3.00 -3.10 7.47
N ASP A 12 -2.66 -3.09 8.75
CA ASP A 12 -3.64 -2.89 9.81
C ASP A 12 -4.10 -1.41 9.84
N ASP A 13 -5.33 -1.17 10.27
CA ASP A 13 -5.95 0.17 10.31
C ASP A 13 -5.08 1.25 11.00
N PRO A 14 -4.39 0.98 12.14
CA PRO A 14 -3.53 1.96 12.79
C PRO A 14 -2.33 2.42 11.95
N ASP A 15 -1.91 1.61 10.98
CA ASP A 15 -0.71 1.87 10.18
C ASP A 15 -1.01 2.63 8.88
N VAL A 16 -2.30 2.79 8.52
CA VAL A 16 -2.72 3.36 7.23
C VAL A 16 -2.11 4.74 6.98
N GLU A 17 -2.21 5.67 7.93
CA GLU A 17 -1.70 7.03 7.77
C GLU A 17 -0.17 7.06 7.63
N THR A 18 0.52 6.29 8.48
CA THR A 18 1.99 6.20 8.47
C THR A 18 2.50 5.67 7.13
N ILE A 19 1.89 4.59 6.62
CA ILE A 19 2.28 3.97 5.36
C ILE A 19 1.94 4.89 4.18
N LEU A 20 0.74 5.49 4.16
CA LEU A 20 0.34 6.42 3.10
C LEU A 20 1.32 7.58 2.99
N ASN A 21 1.63 8.24 4.11
CA ASN A 21 2.56 9.37 4.14
C ASN A 21 3.96 8.96 3.69
N THR A 22 4.44 7.81 4.17
CA THR A 22 5.76 7.29 3.79
C THR A 22 5.86 7.05 2.28
N VAL A 23 4.84 6.46 1.66
CA VAL A 23 4.85 6.22 0.20
C VAL A 23 4.77 7.54 -0.57
N VAL A 24 3.93 8.49 -0.13
CA VAL A 24 3.85 9.82 -0.75
C VAL A 24 5.20 10.52 -0.71
N ASP A 25 5.84 10.60 0.45
CA ASP A 25 7.09 11.34 0.64
C ASP A 25 8.24 10.68 -0.14
N THR A 26 8.27 9.35 -0.22
CA THR A 26 9.30 8.61 -0.95
C THR A 26 9.12 8.69 -2.46
N ALA A 27 7.88 8.66 -2.96
CA ALA A 27 7.58 8.63 -4.39
C ALA A 27 7.51 10.02 -5.05
N ARG A 28 7.36 11.09 -4.26
CA ARG A 28 7.22 12.46 -4.77
C ARG A 28 8.53 12.97 -5.35
N THR A 29 8.54 13.24 -6.65
CA THR A 29 9.63 13.94 -7.36
C THR A 29 9.31 15.41 -7.63
N GLY A 30 8.05 15.80 -7.46
CA GLY A 30 7.55 17.15 -7.78
C GLY A 30 7.27 17.35 -9.28
N ARG A 31 7.27 16.28 -10.07
CA ARG A 31 7.04 16.32 -11.52
C ARG A 31 5.69 15.71 -11.88
N ILE A 32 5.15 16.09 -13.03
CA ILE A 32 3.94 15.45 -13.56
C ILE A 32 4.20 13.96 -13.74
N GLY A 33 3.36 13.13 -13.13
CA GLY A 33 3.42 11.68 -13.25
C GLY A 33 3.90 10.94 -12.00
N ASP A 34 4.09 11.60 -10.85
CA ASP A 34 4.42 10.94 -9.57
C ASP A 34 3.41 9.85 -9.15
N GLY A 35 2.17 9.91 -9.67
CA GLY A 35 1.19 8.84 -9.54
C GLY A 35 -0.01 9.25 -8.68
N LYS A 36 -0.74 8.25 -8.19
CA LYS A 36 -1.88 8.40 -7.28
C LYS A 36 -1.85 7.25 -6.28
N ILE A 37 -2.34 7.53 -5.07
CA ILE A 37 -2.52 6.56 -4.00
C ILE A 37 -3.95 6.73 -3.49
N TRP A 38 -4.60 5.63 -3.16
CA TRP A 38 -5.91 5.60 -2.52
C TRP A 38 -5.95 4.42 -1.56
N VAL A 39 -6.83 4.49 -0.57
CA VAL A 39 -7.03 3.44 0.41
C VAL A 39 -8.39 2.80 0.16
N ILE A 40 -8.43 1.47 0.22
CA ILE A 40 -9.69 0.70 0.21
C ILE A 40 -9.74 -0.14 1.49
N PRO A 41 -10.87 -0.13 2.24
CA PRO A 41 -11.02 -1.00 3.40
C PRO A 41 -11.03 -2.47 2.99
N LEU A 42 -10.24 -3.31 3.67
CA LEU A 42 -10.28 -4.77 3.51
C LEU A 42 -11.12 -5.39 4.63
N GLN A 43 -12.20 -6.08 4.28
CA GLN A 43 -13.08 -6.71 5.27
C GLN A 43 -12.54 -8.04 5.81
N THR A 44 -11.74 -8.76 5.03
CA THR A 44 -11.24 -10.09 5.39
C THR A 44 -9.92 -10.35 4.68
N VAL A 45 -8.93 -10.84 5.43
CA VAL A 45 -7.64 -11.30 4.91
C VAL A 45 -7.35 -12.67 5.51
N GLN A 46 -7.12 -13.67 4.66
CA GLN A 46 -6.81 -15.03 5.09
C GLN A 46 -5.44 -15.44 4.55
N ARG A 47 -4.59 -15.93 5.45
CA ARG A 47 -3.32 -16.57 5.06
C ARG A 47 -3.61 -17.98 4.52
N VAL A 48 -3.17 -18.28 3.29
CA VAL A 48 -3.41 -19.58 2.63
C VAL A 48 -2.68 -20.73 3.31
N ARG A 49 -1.47 -20.48 3.83
CA ARG A 49 -0.72 -21.46 4.61
C ARG A 49 -0.94 -21.16 6.10
N PRO A 50 -1.69 -22.00 6.83
CA PRO A 50 -1.76 -21.88 8.27
C PRO A 50 -0.35 -22.06 8.84
N VAL A 51 0.04 -21.19 9.77
CA VAL A 51 1.15 -21.49 10.66
C VAL A 51 0.63 -22.61 11.54
N ALA A 52 1.27 -23.79 11.52
CA ALA A 52 1.04 -24.75 12.60
C ALA A 52 1.48 -24.03 13.87
N ASP A 53 0.56 -23.89 14.82
CA ASP A 53 0.88 -23.48 16.19
C ASP A 53 2.04 -24.38 16.67
N PRO A 54 3.10 -23.87 17.33
CA PRO A 54 4.07 -24.74 17.99
C PRO A 54 3.41 -25.79 18.88
#